data_AF-A0A7S1SVS8-F1
#
_entry.id   AF-A0A7S1SVS8-F1
#
_cell.length_a   1.000
_cell.length_b   1.000
_cell.length_c   1.000
_cell.angle_alpha   90.00
_cell.angle_beta   90.00
_cell.angle_gamma   90.00
#
_symmetry.space_group_name_H-M   'P 1'
#
loop_
_entity.id
_entity.type
_entity.pdbx_description
1 polymer ?
#
loop_
_entity_poly.entity_id
_entity_poly.type
_entity_poly.pdbx_seq_one_letter_code
_entity_poly.pdbx_strand_id
1 'polypeptide(L)'
;MATVEPTVATTPTSNNPPEVLYIKPHVVELPFKGGLLKKGGAHKGQLGGSLALDVSRAVAGGGGKKGVADKRPPHERDFCVQLSQLRETAVSALGDPAWTADAVDTAVAEYLALLQGLTCQHGKPPSNPLTDGATIPPSRPSRVPPIASSLSFHWYDIFDASTRTDNPPVSGDAAMELSSVLLSLAVWKARAAAKLCNRPKFSEGVSSDESSAAYKLLRQAAGLAALLVEMAACGASSPPSASHDLCREKLSALELLFLADAQSLSTLRAVEKGNSPAIVASVARDTSELYASALKRLQSDNSGAGWTAKVAAYAEFKAEAFRAHANIANGKQRLADEAAGDAVRSAEEAKGVAAAAAKLGTVYDKAGGVLSDPKEHEFFSAHLRATVQHSADKILRMNSMIHYKAPSPDLPALPDPTRLAQPLPYALPPLSELAISLVSSSSSNDDEGQGIHSDAATTGAEQATTGAEGEGGGGGGDGKPAEDGASGKPESPPKGKSCCCVVQ
;
A
#
# COMPACT_ATOMS: atom_id res chain seq x y z
N MET A 1 54.37 -62.16 -25.04
CA MET A 1 55.26 -61.29 -25.83
C MET A 1 54.39 -60.37 -26.66
N ALA A 2 54.65 -59.05 -26.59
CA ALA A 2 54.06 -57.94 -27.37
C ALA A 2 52.56 -57.66 -27.13
N THR A 3 52.04 -56.43 -26.98
CA THR A 3 52.57 -55.05 -27.10
C THR A 3 51.53 -54.07 -26.50
N VAL A 4 51.90 -52.79 -26.42
CA VAL A 4 51.47 -51.71 -25.53
C VAL A 4 50.53 -50.68 -26.21
N GLU A 5 49.56 -50.14 -25.42
CA GLU A 5 48.83 -48.82 -25.45
C GLU A 5 47.92 -48.36 -26.63
N PRO A 6 47.01 -47.34 -26.45
CA PRO A 6 46.67 -46.56 -25.24
C PRO A 6 45.16 -46.46 -24.88
N THR A 7 44.89 -46.09 -23.64
CA THR A 7 43.56 -45.80 -23.06
C THR A 7 43.16 -44.34 -23.33
N VAL A 8 42.05 -44.12 -24.04
CA VAL A 8 41.41 -42.79 -24.19
C VAL A 8 40.14 -42.75 -23.34
N ALA A 9 40.06 -41.72 -22.48
CA ALA A 9 38.95 -41.44 -21.60
C ALA A 9 37.67 -41.08 -22.36
N THR A 10 36.54 -41.64 -21.92
CA THR A 10 35.20 -41.12 -22.24
C THR A 10 34.35 -41.11 -20.97
N THR A 11 34.12 -39.91 -20.45
CA THR A 11 33.11 -39.59 -19.44
C THR A 11 31.71 -39.61 -20.07
N PRO A 12 30.68 -40.17 -19.41
CA PRO A 12 29.30 -39.94 -19.80
C PRO A 12 28.81 -38.59 -19.27
N THR A 13 28.39 -37.73 -20.20
CA THR A 13 27.60 -36.52 -19.98
C THR A 13 26.14 -36.90 -19.70
N SER A 14 25.65 -36.56 -18.50
CA SER A 14 24.22 -36.33 -18.26
C SER A 14 24.08 -35.63 -16.92
N ASN A 15 23.84 -34.32 -16.95
CA ASN A 15 23.29 -33.54 -15.84
C ASN A 15 22.86 -32.18 -16.40
N ASN A 16 21.60 -32.07 -16.84
CA ASN A 16 20.93 -30.78 -16.87
C ASN A 16 20.20 -30.62 -15.53
N PRO A 17 20.58 -29.68 -14.66
CA PRO A 17 19.72 -29.29 -13.55
C PRO A 17 18.52 -28.47 -14.07
N PRO A 18 17.41 -28.38 -13.32
CA PRO A 18 16.33 -27.48 -13.68
C PRO A 18 16.81 -26.03 -13.57
N GLU A 19 16.87 -25.31 -14.70
CA GLU A 19 17.01 -23.85 -14.73
C GLU A 19 15.78 -23.22 -14.05
N VAL A 20 15.83 -23.09 -12.73
CA VAL A 20 14.92 -22.20 -11.99
C VAL A 20 15.45 -20.79 -12.22
N LEU A 21 15.02 -20.20 -13.32
CA LEU A 21 15.33 -18.80 -13.66
C LEU A 21 14.71 -17.90 -12.58
N TYR A 22 15.55 -17.37 -11.69
CA TYR A 22 15.16 -16.46 -10.62
C TYR A 22 14.41 -15.24 -11.16
N ILE A 23 13.16 -15.07 -10.74
CA ILE A 23 12.32 -13.96 -11.19
C ILE A 23 12.51 -12.77 -10.26
N LYS A 24 13.12 -11.71 -10.78
CA LYS A 24 13.29 -10.44 -10.06
C LYS A 24 11.94 -9.70 -9.99
N PRO A 25 11.37 -9.46 -8.81
CA PRO A 25 10.17 -8.66 -8.68
C PRO A 25 10.51 -7.18 -8.92
N HIS A 26 9.98 -6.63 -10.01
CA HIS A 26 10.10 -5.20 -10.28
C HIS A 26 9.01 -4.46 -9.52
N VAL A 27 9.39 -3.72 -8.48
CA VAL A 27 8.54 -2.79 -7.73
C VAL A 27 8.90 -1.38 -8.18
N VAL A 28 7.89 -0.52 -8.41
CA VAL A 28 8.12 0.87 -8.81
C VAL A 28 8.91 1.59 -7.72
N GLU A 29 10.07 2.14 -8.09
CA GLU A 29 10.76 3.09 -7.22
C GLU A 29 10.12 4.47 -7.38
N LEU A 30 9.36 4.89 -6.38
CA LEU A 30 8.84 6.25 -6.27
C LEU A 30 10.01 7.21 -5.96
N PRO A 31 10.15 8.35 -6.68
CA PRO A 31 11.29 9.24 -6.52
C PRO A 31 11.22 9.97 -5.17
N PHE A 32 12.04 9.54 -4.21
CA PHE A 32 12.28 10.29 -2.98
C PHE A 32 13.75 10.12 -2.54
N LYS A 33 14.67 10.83 -3.20
CA LYS A 33 16.09 10.87 -2.82
C LYS A 33 16.33 12.08 -1.91
N GLY A 34 16.49 11.84 -0.60
CA GLY A 34 16.78 12.88 0.40
C GLY A 34 18.27 13.23 0.52
N GLY A 35 18.57 14.48 0.90
CA GLY A 35 19.90 14.93 1.33
C GLY A 35 19.81 16.21 2.17
N LEU A 36 20.46 16.22 3.35
CA LEU A 36 20.44 17.30 4.35
C LEU A 36 21.08 18.62 3.87
N LEU A 37 20.47 19.75 4.23
CA LEU A 37 21.00 21.11 4.06
C LEU A 37 22.16 21.37 5.04
N LYS A 38 23.34 21.74 4.51
CA LYS A 38 24.39 22.46 5.27
C LYS A 38 24.30 23.96 4.95
N LYS A 39 24.40 24.80 5.99
CA LYS A 39 24.47 26.27 5.86
C LYS A 39 25.70 26.68 5.04
N GLY A 40 25.47 27.32 3.90
CA GLY A 40 26.47 28.13 3.17
C GLY A 40 27.25 27.36 2.10
N GLY A 41 26.75 27.37 0.86
CA GLY A 41 27.50 26.88 -0.31
C GLY A 41 26.63 26.84 -1.57
N ALA A 42 27.15 27.36 -2.68
CA ALA A 42 26.44 27.56 -3.94
C ALA A 42 25.92 26.27 -4.61
N HIS A 43 24.81 26.42 -5.31
CA HIS A 43 23.95 25.41 -5.93
C HIS A 43 24.64 24.34 -6.80
N LYS A 44 24.34 23.07 -6.50
CA LYS A 44 24.06 21.98 -7.46
C LYS A 44 22.98 21.09 -6.84
N GLY A 45 22.02 20.67 -7.69
CA GLY A 45 20.66 20.20 -7.33
C GLY A 45 20.54 19.28 -6.12
N GLN A 46 19.65 19.64 -5.20
CA GLN A 46 19.39 18.92 -3.96
C GLN A 46 17.90 19.10 -3.59
N LEU A 47 17.19 18.00 -3.31
CA LEU A 47 15.73 17.99 -3.15
C LEU A 47 15.32 17.13 -1.95
N GLY A 48 14.89 17.78 -0.87
CA GLY A 48 14.27 17.21 0.32
C GLY A 48 13.45 18.32 0.99
N GLY A 49 12.32 17.98 1.60
CA GLY A 49 11.33 18.92 2.11
C GLY A 49 11.94 20.11 2.86
N SER A 50 11.75 21.31 2.33
CA SER A 50 12.01 22.52 3.10
C SER A 50 10.87 22.66 4.12
N LEU A 51 11.19 22.40 5.37
CA LEU A 51 10.37 22.84 6.48
C LEU A 51 10.86 24.20 6.94
N ALA A 52 10.22 25.23 6.42
CA ALA A 52 9.78 26.25 7.34
C ALA A 52 8.58 25.65 8.11
N LEU A 53 8.86 24.80 9.11
CA LEU A 53 7.98 24.82 10.26
C LEU A 53 8.26 26.21 10.85
N ASP A 54 7.45 27.20 10.48
CA ASP A 54 7.53 28.52 11.09
C ASP A 54 6.92 28.44 12.51
N VAL A 55 7.34 27.43 13.29
CA VAL A 55 7.20 27.42 14.74
C VAL A 55 7.83 28.69 15.27
N SER A 56 8.83 29.27 14.60
CA SER A 56 9.40 30.55 14.97
C SER A 56 8.35 31.67 14.96
N ARG A 57 7.38 31.68 14.04
CA ARG A 57 6.27 32.65 14.01
C ARG A 57 5.05 32.22 14.83
N ALA A 58 4.89 30.92 15.10
CA ALA A 58 3.93 30.44 16.11
C ALA A 58 4.44 30.65 17.56
N VAL A 59 5.76 30.63 17.77
CA VAL A 59 6.49 30.85 19.04
C VAL A 59 6.77 32.33 19.29
N ALA A 60 7.14 33.07 18.25
CA ALA A 60 7.15 34.52 18.26
C ALA A 60 5.86 34.99 17.62
N GLY A 61 4.78 35.07 18.41
CA GLY A 61 3.46 35.50 17.96
C GLY A 61 3.55 36.63 16.93
N GLY A 62 2.92 36.40 15.78
CA GLY A 62 2.75 37.30 14.64
C GLY A 62 3.53 38.63 14.67
N GLY A 63 4.62 38.68 13.90
CA GLY A 63 5.16 39.92 13.35
C GLY A 63 6.22 40.64 14.19
N GLY A 64 7.49 40.42 13.82
CA GLY A 64 8.46 41.52 13.64
C GLY A 64 8.68 42.54 14.76
N LYS A 65 8.39 42.22 16.03
CA LYS A 65 8.75 43.07 17.18
C LYS A 65 9.59 42.27 18.16
N LYS A 66 10.90 42.55 18.20
CA LYS A 66 11.79 42.10 19.27
C LYS A 66 11.19 42.56 20.61
N GLY A 67 10.76 41.61 21.46
CA GLY A 67 10.40 41.89 22.86
C GLY A 67 9.01 41.46 23.34
N VAL A 68 8.21 40.70 22.58
CA VAL A 68 6.97 40.12 23.11
C VAL A 68 7.29 38.75 23.72
N ALA A 69 7.22 38.64 25.05
CA ALA A 69 7.33 37.35 25.74
C ALA A 69 6.23 36.40 25.26
N ASP A 70 6.58 35.15 24.95
CA ASP A 70 5.64 34.11 24.56
C ASP A 70 4.62 33.88 25.69
N LYS A 71 3.38 34.36 25.48
CA LYS A 71 2.30 34.31 26.48
C LYS A 71 1.64 32.92 26.58
N ARG A 72 2.11 31.94 25.81
CA ARG A 72 1.48 30.61 25.78
C ARG A 72 1.74 29.83 27.08
N PRO A 73 0.77 29.02 27.53
CA PRO A 73 0.95 28.10 28.63
C PRO A 73 2.22 27.23 28.45
N PRO A 74 2.93 26.88 29.53
CA PRO A 74 4.12 26.02 29.45
C PRO A 74 3.87 24.72 28.67
N HIS A 75 2.72 24.07 28.89
CA HIS A 75 2.38 22.81 28.23
C HIS A 75 2.22 22.94 26.70
N GLU A 76 1.72 24.08 26.20
CA GLU A 76 1.62 24.33 24.75
C GLU A 76 3.01 24.57 24.12
N ARG A 77 3.91 25.24 24.86
CA ARG A 77 5.29 25.45 24.43
C ARG A 77 6.04 24.12 24.34
N ASP A 78 5.95 23.29 25.37
CA ASP A 78 6.58 21.98 25.42
C ASP A 78 6.04 21.07 24.30
N PHE A 79 4.72 21.10 24.07
CA PHE A 79 4.08 20.41 22.95
C PHE A 79 4.67 20.84 21.59
N CYS A 80 4.77 22.15 21.32
CA CYS A 80 5.32 22.65 20.05
C CYS A 80 6.79 22.27 19.85
N VAL A 81 7.60 22.35 20.91
CA VAL A 81 9.02 22.00 20.85
C VAL A 81 9.17 20.51 20.53
N GLN A 82 8.44 19.65 21.23
CA GLN A 82 8.49 18.20 20.99
C GLN A 82 7.94 17.84 19.61
N LEU A 83 6.85 18.47 19.16
CA LEU A 83 6.27 18.27 17.84
C LEU A 83 7.27 18.61 16.74
N SER A 84 7.99 19.73 16.86
CA SER A 84 9.02 20.12 15.91
C SER A 84 10.17 19.10 15.83
N GLN A 85 10.66 18.63 16.99
CA GLN A 85 11.78 17.67 17.06
C GLN A 85 11.40 16.30 16.48
N LEU A 86 10.24 15.78 16.88
CA LEU A 86 9.73 14.50 16.37
C LEU A 86 9.45 14.57 14.88
N ARG A 87 8.91 15.69 14.39
CA ARG A 87 8.68 15.90 12.96
C ARG A 87 9.98 15.88 12.16
N GLU A 88 11.03 16.54 12.64
CA GLU A 88 12.34 16.54 11.98
C GLU A 88 12.91 15.13 11.89
N THR A 89 12.80 14.35 12.97
CA THR A 89 13.27 12.96 13.02
C THR A 89 12.45 12.07 12.08
N ALA A 90 11.11 12.16 12.10
CA ALA A 90 10.23 11.39 11.24
C ALA A 90 10.47 11.69 9.76
N VAL A 91 10.57 12.97 9.36
CA VAL A 91 10.84 13.36 7.98
C VAL A 91 12.25 12.94 7.54
N SER A 92 13.25 13.04 8.41
CA SER A 92 14.60 12.53 8.11
C SER A 92 14.58 11.01 7.90
N ALA A 93 13.85 10.26 8.72
CA ALA A 93 13.72 8.82 8.60
C ALA A 93 13.01 8.40 7.30
N LEU A 94 11.95 9.13 6.92
CA LEU A 94 11.24 8.93 5.65
C LEU A 94 12.07 9.30 4.42
N GLY A 95 13.04 10.21 4.57
CA GLY A 95 13.91 10.66 3.48
C GLY A 95 15.16 9.81 3.24
N ASP A 96 15.62 9.09 4.26
CA ASP A 96 16.89 8.35 4.21
C ASP A 96 16.68 6.82 4.10
N PRO A 97 17.11 6.20 2.98
CA PRO A 97 16.96 4.76 2.77
C PRO A 97 17.93 3.90 3.61
N ALA A 98 18.79 4.51 4.44
CA ALA A 98 19.64 3.80 5.40
C ALA A 98 18.89 3.31 6.64
N TRP A 99 17.72 3.90 6.93
CA TRP A 99 16.93 3.51 8.09
C TRP A 99 16.32 2.12 7.94
N THR A 100 16.21 1.41 9.06
CA THR A 100 15.49 0.12 9.11
C THR A 100 13.99 0.35 9.19
N ALA A 101 13.19 -0.64 8.76
CA ALA A 101 11.73 -0.53 8.82
C ALA A 101 11.22 -0.23 10.23
N ASP A 102 11.77 -0.90 11.24
CA ASP A 102 11.37 -0.71 12.63
C ASP A 102 11.74 0.70 13.15
N ALA A 103 12.89 1.24 12.74
CA ALA A 103 13.31 2.58 13.14
C ALA A 103 12.44 3.67 12.50
N VAL A 104 12.06 3.50 11.23
CA VAL A 104 11.11 4.41 10.57
C VAL A 104 9.72 4.31 11.21
N ASP A 105 9.23 3.10 11.46
CA ASP A 105 7.93 2.89 12.11
C ASP A 105 7.91 3.53 13.51
N THR A 106 8.98 3.42 14.28
CA THR A 106 9.10 4.05 15.61
C THR A 106 9.08 5.57 15.51
N ALA A 107 9.94 6.16 14.68
CA ALA A 107 10.04 7.61 14.52
C ALA A 107 8.72 8.23 14.03
N VAL A 108 8.05 7.57 13.08
CA VAL A 108 6.75 8.03 12.58
C VAL A 108 5.66 7.83 13.62
N ALA A 109 5.63 6.70 14.34
CA ALA A 109 4.63 6.46 15.38
C ALA A 109 4.70 7.48 16.52
N GLU A 110 5.90 7.82 16.99
CA GLU A 110 6.09 8.84 18.03
C GLU A 110 5.59 10.21 17.56
N TYR A 111 5.88 10.58 16.32
CA TYR A 111 5.38 11.83 15.74
C TYR A 111 3.86 11.83 15.58
N LEU A 112 3.28 10.75 15.04
CA LEU A 112 1.83 10.62 14.85
C LEU A 112 1.06 10.59 16.18
N ALA A 113 1.64 10.00 17.23
CA ALA A 113 1.05 10.00 18.59
C ALA A 113 0.85 11.43 19.12
N LEU A 114 1.78 12.34 18.81
CA LEU A 114 1.70 13.74 19.22
C LEU A 114 0.83 14.57 18.25
N LEU A 115 1.00 14.38 16.94
CA LEU A 115 0.25 15.09 15.90
C LEU A 115 -1.26 14.88 16.01
N GLN A 116 -1.70 13.68 16.41
CA GLN A 116 -3.12 13.36 16.57
C GLN A 116 -3.84 14.33 17.52
N GLY A 117 -3.16 14.89 18.52
CA GLY A 117 -3.70 15.93 19.41
C GLY A 117 -4.19 17.17 18.67
N LEU A 118 -3.69 17.44 17.46
CA LEU A 118 -4.09 18.56 16.61
C LEU A 118 -5.23 18.23 15.62
N THR A 119 -5.58 16.96 15.44
CA THR A 119 -6.42 16.50 14.30
C THR A 119 -7.91 16.37 14.57
N CYS A 120 -8.40 16.75 15.76
CA CYS A 120 -9.84 16.75 16.11
C CYS A 120 -10.59 15.40 15.99
N GLN A 121 -9.91 14.33 15.60
CA GLN A 121 -10.52 13.07 15.20
C GLN A 121 -9.92 11.91 15.97
N HIS A 122 -10.50 11.69 17.12
CA HIS A 122 -10.33 10.42 17.81
C HIS A 122 -11.33 9.42 17.21
N GLY A 123 -10.78 8.47 16.45
CA GLY A 123 -11.50 7.33 15.90
C GLY A 123 -12.17 6.50 16.98
N LYS A 124 -13.29 5.87 16.62
CA LYS A 124 -13.92 4.82 17.43
C LYS A 124 -12.91 3.65 17.51
N PRO A 125 -12.59 3.09 18.69
CA PRO A 125 -11.90 1.80 18.71
C PRO A 125 -12.80 0.76 18.01
N PRO A 126 -12.24 -0.24 17.31
CA PRO A 126 -13.05 -1.29 16.70
C PRO A 126 -13.89 -1.95 17.80
N SER A 127 -15.22 -1.87 17.65
CA SER A 127 -16.15 -2.52 18.56
C SER A 127 -16.00 -4.04 18.41
N ASN A 128 -15.35 -4.68 19.37
CA ASN A 128 -15.63 -6.07 19.67
C ASN A 128 -17.09 -6.15 20.15
N PRO A 129 -17.96 -6.98 19.54
CA PRO A 129 -19.14 -7.44 20.24
C PRO A 129 -18.69 -8.48 21.28
N LEU A 130 -19.32 -8.47 22.45
CA LEU A 130 -19.01 -9.24 23.66
C LEU A 130 -17.98 -8.60 24.60
N THR A 131 -18.42 -7.64 25.42
CA THR A 131 -18.42 -7.84 26.88
C THR A 131 -19.27 -6.76 27.57
N ASP A 132 -20.08 -7.22 28.51
CA ASP A 132 -21.06 -6.45 29.26
C ASP A 132 -20.46 -5.38 30.18
N GLY A 133 -21.19 -4.27 30.31
CA GLY A 133 -21.35 -3.47 31.53
C GLY A 133 -20.11 -2.99 32.27
N ALA A 134 -19.53 -1.86 31.87
CA ALA A 134 -18.90 -0.91 32.79
C ALA A 134 -18.59 0.45 32.11
N THR A 135 -19.09 1.53 32.72
CA THR A 135 -18.63 2.93 32.62
C THR A 135 -18.67 3.61 31.24
N ILE A 136 -19.59 4.56 31.10
CA ILE A 136 -19.61 5.56 30.03
C ILE A 136 -18.29 6.35 30.11
N PRO A 137 -17.42 6.35 29.08
CA PRO A 137 -16.20 7.15 29.09
C PRO A 137 -16.54 8.65 28.99
N PRO A 138 -15.68 9.54 29.50
CA PRO A 138 -15.94 10.98 29.51
C PRO A 138 -16.16 11.53 28.10
N SER A 139 -17.09 12.47 28.00
CA SER A 139 -17.55 13.13 26.78
C SER A 139 -16.41 13.68 25.93
N ARG A 140 -16.49 13.32 24.63
CA ARG A 140 -15.57 13.60 23.53
C ARG A 140 -15.33 15.11 23.33
N PRO A 141 -14.08 15.61 23.31
CA PRO A 141 -13.82 17.00 22.94
C PRO A 141 -14.08 17.17 21.44
N SER A 142 -15.13 17.89 21.07
CA SER A 142 -15.53 18.13 19.68
C SER A 142 -14.75 19.28 19.02
N ARG A 143 -13.69 19.79 19.66
CA ARG A 143 -13.06 21.06 19.31
C ARG A 143 -11.57 20.88 19.06
N VAL A 144 -11.08 21.47 17.96
CA VAL A 144 -9.66 21.50 17.63
C VAL A 144 -8.97 22.41 18.65
N PRO A 145 -7.82 22.03 19.23
CA PRO A 145 -7.05 22.95 20.07
C PRO A 145 -6.76 24.26 19.32
N PRO A 146 -6.89 25.45 19.94
CA PRO A 146 -6.67 26.74 19.26
C PRO A 146 -5.30 26.85 18.57
N ILE A 147 -4.29 26.17 19.12
CA ILE A 147 -2.94 26.13 18.57
C ILE A 147 -2.88 25.47 17.19
N ALA A 148 -3.78 24.54 16.87
CA ALA A 148 -3.81 23.85 15.59
C ALA A 148 -4.10 24.81 14.44
N SER A 149 -4.97 25.80 14.63
CA SER A 149 -5.29 26.83 13.63
C SER A 149 -4.13 27.81 13.38
N SER A 150 -3.11 27.82 14.26
CA SER A 150 -1.92 28.65 14.11
C SER A 150 -0.77 27.94 13.39
N LEU A 151 -0.92 26.66 13.07
CA LEU A 151 0.07 25.85 12.40
C LEU A 151 -0.31 25.62 10.95
N SER A 152 0.67 25.75 10.06
CA SER A 152 0.54 25.46 8.63
C SER A 152 1.62 24.48 8.22
N PHE A 153 1.23 23.40 7.55
CA PHE A 153 2.11 22.36 7.07
C PHE A 153 2.26 22.43 5.56
N HIS A 154 3.45 22.09 5.06
CA HIS A 154 3.78 22.26 3.65
C HIS A 154 4.35 20.96 3.08
N TRP A 155 3.72 20.43 2.03
CA TRP A 155 4.11 19.19 1.35
C TRP A 155 4.14 19.36 -0.17
N TYR A 156 4.99 18.57 -0.81
CA TYR A 156 5.01 18.46 -2.27
C TYR A 156 4.17 17.28 -2.70
N ASP A 157 3.40 17.49 -3.76
CA ASP A 157 2.62 16.45 -4.42
C ASP A 157 3.53 15.43 -5.12
N ILE A 158 3.29 14.14 -4.92
CA ILE A 158 4.09 13.06 -5.53
C ILE A 158 3.77 12.79 -7.01
N PHE A 159 2.62 13.25 -7.52
CA PHE A 159 2.17 13.03 -8.90
C PHE A 159 2.41 14.24 -9.81
N ASP A 160 2.67 15.43 -9.26
CA ASP A 160 2.97 16.62 -10.05
C ASP A 160 4.29 16.47 -10.82
N ALA A 161 4.20 16.78 -12.12
CA ALA A 161 5.23 16.62 -13.14
C ALA A 161 6.24 17.78 -13.18
N SER A 162 5.86 18.94 -12.66
CA SER A 162 6.65 20.15 -12.79
C SER A 162 7.94 20.02 -11.98
N THR A 163 9.05 20.54 -12.53
CA THR A 163 10.29 20.64 -11.78
C THR A 163 10.01 21.35 -10.46
N ARG A 164 10.32 20.70 -9.33
CA ARG A 164 10.11 21.18 -7.94
C ARG A 164 10.57 22.63 -7.65
N THR A 165 11.25 23.29 -8.59
CA THR A 165 11.66 24.70 -8.55
C THR A 165 10.53 25.69 -8.83
N ASP A 166 9.47 25.27 -9.55
CA ASP A 166 8.49 26.22 -10.10
C ASP A 166 7.12 26.13 -9.41
N ASN A 167 6.86 25.07 -8.62
CA ASN A 167 5.61 24.92 -7.90
C ASN A 167 5.81 24.99 -6.37
N PRO A 168 5.06 25.87 -5.67
CA PRO A 168 5.12 25.95 -4.21
C PRO A 168 4.54 24.68 -3.58
N PRO A 169 5.04 24.26 -2.40
CA PRO A 169 4.42 23.17 -1.66
C PRO A 169 2.97 23.53 -1.31
N VAL A 170 2.11 22.53 -1.33
CA VAL A 170 0.73 22.65 -0.87
C VAL A 170 0.76 22.95 0.62
N SER A 171 0.06 24.00 1.04
CA SER A 171 -0.11 24.37 2.45
C SER A 171 -1.40 23.77 2.99
N GLY A 172 -1.39 23.28 4.23
CA GLY A 172 -2.55 22.63 4.85
C GLY A 172 -2.48 22.55 6.37
N ASP A 173 -3.53 21.96 6.94
CA ASP A 173 -3.73 21.81 8.37
C ASP A 173 -3.11 20.49 8.91
N ALA A 174 -3.37 20.19 10.18
CA ALA A 174 -2.87 18.97 10.81
C ALA A 174 -3.45 17.68 10.20
N ALA A 175 -4.64 17.73 9.58
CA ALA A 175 -5.23 16.58 8.91
C ALA A 175 -4.53 16.28 7.59
N MET A 176 -4.15 17.32 6.83
CA MET A 176 -3.28 17.17 5.67
C MET A 176 -1.89 16.66 6.08
N GLU A 177 -1.28 17.20 7.14
CA GLU A 177 0.01 16.70 7.66
C GLU A 177 -0.07 15.20 7.99
N LEU A 178 -1.10 14.77 8.74
CA LEU A 178 -1.32 13.37 9.09
C LEU A 178 -1.38 12.50 7.83
N SER A 179 -2.17 12.94 6.84
CA SER A 179 -2.36 12.22 5.59
C SER A 179 -1.06 12.13 4.78
N SER A 180 -0.31 13.22 4.66
CA SER A 180 0.96 13.27 3.94
C SER A 180 2.06 12.43 4.60
N VAL A 181 2.10 12.36 5.93
CA VAL A 181 3.05 11.51 6.67
C VAL A 181 2.72 10.03 6.46
N LEU A 182 1.44 9.66 6.55
CA LEU A 182 0.99 8.28 6.29
C LEU A 182 1.26 7.87 4.84
N LEU A 183 1.00 8.76 3.87
CA LEU A 183 1.30 8.51 2.46
C LEU A 183 2.81 8.33 2.26
N SER A 184 3.62 9.19 2.86
CA SER A 184 5.08 9.09 2.82
C SER A 184 5.58 7.78 3.42
N LEU A 185 4.98 7.31 4.53
CA LEU A 185 5.29 6.02 5.13
C LEU A 185 4.92 4.85 4.20
N ALA A 186 3.75 4.90 3.55
CA ALA A 186 3.34 3.88 2.59
C ALA A 186 4.33 3.78 1.41
N VAL A 187 4.70 4.94 0.86
CA VAL A 187 5.69 5.06 -0.22
C VAL A 187 7.06 4.57 0.23
N TRP A 188 7.51 4.93 1.43
CA TRP A 188 8.76 4.44 2.00
C TRP A 188 8.79 2.91 2.08
N LYS A 189 7.71 2.28 2.57
CA LYS A 189 7.61 0.82 2.67
C LYS A 189 7.66 0.15 1.30
N ALA A 190 6.97 0.69 0.30
CA ALA A 190 7.04 0.19 -1.07
C ALA A 190 8.46 0.27 -1.64
N ARG A 191 9.17 1.38 -1.40
CA ARG A 191 10.59 1.54 -1.81
C ARG A 191 11.53 0.60 -1.06
N ALA A 192 11.31 0.40 0.23
CA ALA A 192 12.09 -0.56 1.01
C ALA A 192 11.91 -1.99 0.46
N ALA A 193 10.68 -2.36 0.08
CA ALA A 193 10.40 -3.62 -0.60
C ALA A 193 11.12 -3.70 -1.97
N ALA A 194 11.07 -2.65 -2.78
CA ALA A 194 11.79 -2.58 -4.05
C ALA A 194 13.29 -2.80 -3.88
N LYS A 195 13.91 -2.16 -2.88
CA LYS A 195 15.33 -2.29 -2.57
C LYS A 195 15.73 -3.72 -2.20
N LEU A 196 14.87 -4.45 -1.49
CA LEU A 196 15.08 -5.88 -1.18
C LEU A 196 15.06 -6.73 -2.46
N CYS A 197 14.17 -6.40 -3.40
CA CYS A 197 14.06 -7.09 -4.68
C CYS A 197 15.11 -6.66 -5.72
N ASN A 198 15.71 -5.47 -5.58
CA ASN A 198 16.56 -4.84 -6.60
C ASN A 198 18.09 -4.96 -6.41
N ARG A 199 18.57 -5.70 -5.40
CA ARG A 199 20.01 -5.71 -5.04
C ARG A 199 20.95 -6.14 -6.19
N PRO A 200 22.17 -5.56 -6.25
CA PRO A 200 23.11 -5.71 -7.37
C PRO A 200 23.86 -7.06 -7.45
N LYS A 201 23.58 -8.03 -6.57
CA LYS A 201 24.21 -9.36 -6.65
C LYS A 201 23.45 -10.23 -7.65
N PHE A 202 23.81 -10.05 -8.92
CA PHE A 202 23.27 -10.72 -10.10
C PHE A 202 23.37 -12.27 -10.11
N SER A 203 24.02 -12.91 -9.13
CA SER A 203 24.29 -14.35 -9.14
C SER A 203 23.35 -15.21 -8.28
N GLU A 204 22.66 -14.65 -7.28
CA GLU A 204 21.95 -15.46 -6.26
C GLU A 204 20.42 -15.29 -6.26
N GLY A 205 19.87 -14.43 -7.11
CA GLY A 205 18.43 -14.12 -7.10
C GLY A 205 17.99 -13.37 -5.83
N VAL A 206 16.67 -13.32 -5.59
CA VAL A 206 16.11 -12.75 -4.34
C VAL A 206 15.88 -13.91 -3.37
N SER A 207 16.44 -13.82 -2.16
CA SER A 207 16.28 -14.89 -1.17
C SER A 207 14.81 -15.03 -0.71
N SER A 208 14.45 -16.22 -0.21
CA SER A 208 13.11 -16.47 0.33
C SER A 208 12.72 -15.49 1.45
N ASP A 209 13.69 -15.12 2.28
CA ASP A 209 13.49 -14.20 3.41
C ASP A 209 13.30 -12.77 2.93
N GLU A 210 14.11 -12.31 1.96
CA GLU A 210 13.95 -10.99 1.34
C GLU A 210 12.61 -10.85 0.60
N SER A 211 12.20 -11.89 -0.15
CA SER A 211 10.90 -11.93 -0.82
C SER A 211 9.74 -11.87 0.19
N SER A 212 9.86 -12.58 1.31
CA SER A 212 8.85 -12.57 2.37
C SER A 212 8.79 -11.22 3.11
N ALA A 213 9.94 -10.57 3.32
CA ALA A 213 10.02 -9.23 3.89
C ALA A 213 9.44 -8.16 2.94
N ALA A 214 9.76 -8.22 1.64
CA ALA A 214 9.19 -7.34 0.63
C ALA A 214 7.66 -7.50 0.54
N TYR A 215 7.17 -8.74 0.57
CA TYR A 215 5.73 -9.05 0.60
C TYR A 215 5.03 -8.43 1.82
N LYS A 216 5.64 -8.53 3.01
CA LYS A 216 5.10 -7.91 4.23
C LYS A 216 5.06 -6.37 4.10
N LEU A 217 6.13 -5.75 3.64
CA LEU A 217 6.22 -4.29 3.48
C LEU A 217 5.19 -3.75 2.48
N LEU A 218 4.97 -4.43 1.36
CA LEU A 218 3.97 -4.03 0.36
C LEU A 218 2.54 -4.14 0.91
N ARG A 219 2.24 -5.19 1.69
CA ARG A 219 0.94 -5.31 2.37
C ARG A 219 0.72 -4.22 3.43
N GLN A 220 1.78 -3.83 4.13
CA GLN A 220 1.73 -2.69 5.05
C GLN A 220 1.50 -1.37 4.30
N ALA A 221 2.17 -1.16 3.16
CA ALA A 221 1.95 0.01 2.31
C ALA A 221 0.51 0.08 1.79
N ALA A 222 -0.05 -1.05 1.32
CA ALA A 222 -1.44 -1.15 0.94
C ALA A 222 -2.40 -0.83 2.10
N GLY A 223 -2.10 -1.30 3.31
CA GLY A 223 -2.89 -0.99 4.50
C GLY A 223 -2.92 0.49 4.88
N LEU A 224 -1.77 1.17 4.77
CA LEU A 224 -1.68 2.61 4.96
C LEU A 224 -2.47 3.38 3.88
N ALA A 225 -2.38 2.96 2.62
CA ALA A 225 -3.16 3.56 1.53
C ALA A 225 -4.67 3.33 1.72
N ALA A 226 -5.09 2.15 2.17
CA ALA A 226 -6.48 1.84 2.47
C ALA A 226 -7.03 2.74 3.60
N LEU A 227 -6.26 2.95 4.68
CA LEU A 227 -6.62 3.90 5.73
C LEU A 227 -6.80 5.32 5.17
N LEU A 228 -5.91 5.77 4.29
CA LEU A 228 -6.03 7.09 3.66
C LEU A 228 -7.27 7.20 2.76
N VAL A 229 -7.63 6.14 2.03
CA VAL A 229 -8.89 6.09 1.26
C VAL A 229 -10.11 6.24 2.16
N GLU A 230 -10.11 5.58 3.32
CA GLU A 230 -11.18 5.69 4.32
C GLU A 230 -11.26 7.11 4.90
N MET A 231 -10.11 7.71 5.25
CA MET A 231 -10.01 9.09 5.74
C MET A 231 -10.54 10.10 4.71
N ALA A 232 -10.19 9.93 3.44
CA ALA A 232 -10.68 10.76 2.34
C ALA A 232 -12.19 10.59 2.10
N ALA A 233 -12.73 9.38 2.29
CA ALA A 233 -14.15 9.11 2.12
C ALA A 233 -15.03 9.67 3.25
N CYS A 234 -14.51 9.73 4.48
CA CYS A 234 -15.25 10.20 5.65
C CYS A 234 -15.38 11.73 5.72
N GLY A 235 -14.81 12.49 4.77
CA GLY A 235 -14.75 13.97 4.82
C GLY A 235 -14.06 14.50 6.07
N ALA A 236 -13.32 13.63 6.76
CA ALA A 236 -12.75 13.86 8.07
C ALA A 236 -11.52 14.79 7.92
N SER A 237 -10.76 14.61 6.86
CA SER A 237 -10.08 15.71 6.21
C SER A 237 -11.07 16.23 5.17
N SER A 238 -11.53 17.48 5.24
CA SER A 238 -11.81 18.14 3.95
C SER A 238 -10.45 18.07 3.26
N PRO A 239 -10.24 17.22 2.23
CA PRO A 239 -8.96 17.24 1.57
C PRO A 239 -8.76 18.71 1.21
N PRO A 240 -7.61 19.32 1.53
CA PRO A 240 -7.36 20.61 0.92
C PRO A 240 -7.56 20.33 -0.56
N SER A 241 -8.40 21.13 -1.21
CA SER A 241 -8.64 21.09 -2.65
C SER A 241 -7.36 21.33 -3.47
N ALA A 242 -6.19 21.12 -2.87
CA ALA A 242 -4.89 21.60 -3.26
C ALA A 242 -3.83 20.48 -3.36
N SER A 243 -3.98 19.29 -2.73
CA SER A 243 -3.04 18.15 -2.94
C SER A 243 -3.71 17.06 -3.77
N HIS A 244 -3.23 16.85 -5.00
CA HIS A 244 -3.77 15.89 -5.96
C HIS A 244 -3.50 14.44 -5.54
N ASP A 245 -2.36 14.21 -4.91
CA ASP A 245 -1.94 12.91 -4.40
C ASP A 245 -2.74 12.36 -3.21
N LEU A 246 -3.48 13.22 -2.50
CA LEU A 246 -4.37 12.85 -1.40
C LEU A 246 -5.83 12.63 -1.85
N CYS A 247 -6.12 12.70 -3.15
CA CYS A 247 -7.47 12.40 -3.62
C CYS A 247 -7.75 10.89 -3.56
N ARG A 248 -9.03 10.54 -3.37
CA ARG A 248 -9.47 9.16 -3.16
C ARG A 248 -9.06 8.24 -4.30
N GLU A 249 -9.14 8.72 -5.54
CA GLU A 249 -8.83 7.98 -6.75
C GLU A 249 -7.33 7.61 -6.80
N LYS A 250 -6.43 8.54 -6.47
CA LYS A 250 -4.98 8.29 -6.43
C LYS A 250 -4.59 7.38 -5.29
N LEU A 251 -5.16 7.59 -4.11
CA LEU A 251 -4.94 6.73 -2.94
C LEU A 251 -5.42 5.29 -3.22
N SER A 252 -6.60 5.13 -3.83
CA SER A 252 -7.11 3.81 -4.23
C SER A 252 -6.26 3.17 -5.31
N ALA A 253 -5.71 3.95 -6.25
CA ALA A 253 -4.76 3.45 -7.23
C ALA A 253 -3.48 2.92 -6.57
N LEU A 254 -2.91 3.66 -5.60
CA LEU A 254 -1.72 3.25 -4.85
C LEU A 254 -1.97 2.01 -4.00
N GLU A 255 -3.11 1.93 -3.32
CA GLU A 255 -3.53 0.72 -2.59
C GLU A 255 -3.50 -0.52 -3.50
N LEU A 256 -4.19 -0.43 -4.65
CA LEU A 256 -4.25 -1.52 -5.63
C LEU A 256 -2.88 -1.83 -6.20
N LEU A 257 -2.03 -0.83 -6.42
CA LEU A 257 -0.68 -1.02 -6.94
C LEU A 257 0.22 -1.77 -5.95
N PHE A 258 0.20 -1.37 -4.68
CA PHE A 258 0.97 -2.05 -3.63
C PHE A 258 0.49 -3.49 -3.41
N LEU A 259 -0.83 -3.74 -3.50
CA LEU A 259 -1.37 -5.09 -3.49
C LEU A 259 -0.97 -5.90 -4.72
N ALA A 260 -1.00 -5.29 -5.91
CA ALA A 260 -0.59 -5.94 -7.15
C ALA A 260 0.88 -6.38 -7.07
N ASP A 261 1.76 -5.51 -6.55
CA ASP A 261 3.16 -5.82 -6.33
C ASP A 261 3.34 -6.98 -5.32
N ALA A 262 2.58 -6.98 -4.22
CA ALA A 262 2.62 -8.08 -3.24
C ALA A 262 2.09 -9.41 -3.84
N GLN A 263 1.00 -9.35 -4.60
CA GLN A 263 0.44 -10.50 -5.29
C GLN A 263 1.42 -11.03 -6.36
N SER A 264 2.14 -10.12 -7.04
CA SER A 264 3.16 -10.48 -8.03
C SER A 264 4.26 -11.36 -7.42
N LEU A 265 4.75 -11.03 -6.22
CA LEU A 265 5.72 -11.86 -5.48
C LEU A 265 5.19 -13.27 -5.24
N SER A 266 3.90 -13.38 -4.90
CA SER A 266 3.25 -14.67 -4.66
C SER A 266 3.13 -15.49 -5.96
N THR A 267 2.78 -14.84 -7.08
CA THR A 267 2.73 -15.46 -8.40
C THR A 267 4.10 -15.99 -8.82
N LEU A 268 5.13 -15.16 -8.73
CA LEU A 268 6.49 -15.54 -9.11
C LEU A 268 7.03 -16.69 -8.24
N ARG A 269 6.74 -16.67 -6.94
CA ARG A 269 7.10 -17.76 -6.01
C ARG A 269 6.32 -19.05 -6.28
N ALA A 270 5.06 -18.95 -6.71
CA ALA A 270 4.26 -20.11 -7.10
C ALA A 270 4.84 -20.79 -8.35
N VAL A 271 5.32 -20.00 -9.31
CA VAL A 271 6.06 -20.50 -10.49
C VAL A 271 7.35 -21.18 -10.05
N GLU A 272 8.16 -20.52 -9.21
CA GLU A 272 9.44 -21.02 -8.72
C GLU A 272 9.31 -22.34 -7.96
N LYS A 273 8.28 -22.49 -7.12
CA LYS A 273 8.00 -23.71 -6.35
C LYS A 273 7.41 -24.85 -7.18
N GLY A 274 7.10 -24.62 -8.45
CA GLY A 274 6.47 -25.62 -9.31
C GLY A 274 5.04 -25.98 -8.85
N ASN A 275 4.28 -25.01 -8.32
CA ASN A 275 2.87 -25.22 -7.99
C ASN A 275 2.07 -25.65 -9.24
N SER A 276 0.88 -26.20 -9.02
CA SER A 276 0.02 -26.65 -10.13
C SER A 276 -0.25 -25.50 -11.12
N PRO A 277 -0.25 -25.77 -12.43
CA PRO A 277 -0.47 -24.73 -13.43
C PRO A 277 -1.80 -24.00 -13.27
N ALA A 278 -2.86 -24.70 -12.82
CA ALA A 278 -4.14 -24.09 -12.48
C ALA A 278 -4.03 -23.01 -11.38
N ILE A 279 -3.29 -23.28 -10.29
CA ILE A 279 -3.07 -22.30 -9.21
C ILE A 279 -2.27 -21.12 -9.74
N VAL A 280 -1.19 -21.37 -10.47
CA VAL A 280 -0.36 -20.30 -11.05
C VAL A 280 -1.20 -19.41 -11.99
N ALA A 281 -2.03 -20.00 -12.84
CA ALA A 281 -2.91 -19.27 -13.75
C ALA A 281 -3.92 -18.40 -13.00
N SER A 282 -4.53 -18.93 -11.94
CA SER A 282 -5.51 -18.25 -11.10
C SER A 282 -4.91 -17.05 -10.34
N VAL A 283 -3.74 -17.22 -9.74
CA VAL A 283 -3.04 -16.16 -8.98
C VAL A 283 -2.48 -15.09 -9.93
N ALA A 284 -1.95 -15.49 -11.09
CA ALA A 284 -1.47 -14.57 -12.13
C ALA A 284 -2.61 -13.74 -12.74
N ARG A 285 -3.81 -14.34 -12.91
CA ARG A 285 -5.01 -13.63 -13.33
C ARG A 285 -5.39 -12.53 -12.34
N ASP A 286 -5.50 -12.84 -11.04
CA ASP A 286 -5.78 -11.82 -10.00
C ASP A 286 -4.71 -10.72 -10.00
N THR A 287 -3.44 -11.08 -10.19
CA THR A 287 -2.34 -10.10 -10.28
C THR A 287 -2.55 -9.13 -11.46
N SER A 288 -2.90 -9.66 -12.64
CA SER A 288 -3.21 -8.86 -13.82
C SER A 288 -4.41 -7.93 -13.60
N GLU A 289 -5.47 -8.45 -13.00
CA GLU A 289 -6.70 -7.70 -12.70
C GLU A 289 -6.47 -6.58 -11.66
N LEU A 290 -5.60 -6.79 -10.67
CA LEU A 290 -5.19 -5.76 -9.72
C LEU A 290 -4.48 -4.58 -10.41
N TYR A 291 -3.48 -4.86 -11.26
CA TYR A 291 -2.81 -3.80 -12.03
C TYR A 291 -3.76 -3.09 -12.99
N ALA A 292 -4.63 -3.81 -13.68
CA ALA A 292 -5.64 -3.21 -14.57
C ALA A 292 -6.62 -2.32 -13.80
N SER A 293 -6.98 -2.71 -12.57
CA SER A 293 -7.82 -1.91 -11.69
C SER A 293 -7.11 -0.64 -11.22
N ALA A 294 -5.82 -0.74 -10.86
CA ALA A 294 -5.01 0.42 -10.51
C ALA A 294 -4.89 1.40 -11.69
N LEU A 295 -4.64 0.89 -12.91
CA LEU A 295 -4.59 1.69 -14.13
C LEU A 295 -5.89 2.47 -14.36
N LYS A 296 -7.04 1.80 -14.23
CA LYS A 296 -8.36 2.43 -14.39
C LYS A 296 -8.57 3.58 -13.40
N ARG A 297 -8.07 3.45 -12.16
CA ARG A 297 -8.11 4.52 -11.16
C ARG A 297 -7.17 5.68 -11.50
N LEU A 298 -5.99 5.40 -12.05
CA LEU A 298 -5.04 6.45 -12.46
C LEU A 298 -5.55 7.26 -13.66
N GLN A 299 -6.31 6.64 -14.55
CA GLN A 299 -6.86 7.25 -15.76
C GLN A 299 -8.18 7.99 -15.55
N SER A 300 -8.83 7.90 -14.39
CA SER A 300 -10.17 8.47 -14.19
C SER A 300 -10.21 9.99 -14.19
N ASP A 301 -9.08 10.69 -14.03
CA ASP A 301 -9.05 12.13 -13.79
C ASP A 301 -8.44 12.99 -14.93
N ASN A 302 -8.14 12.44 -16.11
CA ASN A 302 -7.55 13.18 -17.27
C ASN A 302 -6.28 14.03 -17.00
N SER A 303 -5.77 14.07 -15.76
CA SER A 303 -4.60 14.80 -15.28
C SER A 303 -3.29 14.07 -15.63
N GLY A 304 -3.28 13.40 -16.80
CA GLY A 304 -2.30 12.40 -17.25
C GLY A 304 -0.93 12.94 -17.67
N ALA A 305 -0.32 13.80 -16.87
CA ALA A 305 1.04 14.30 -17.09
C ALA A 305 2.03 13.76 -16.04
N GLY A 306 3.31 13.77 -16.38
CA GLY A 306 4.43 13.45 -15.48
C GLY A 306 4.37 12.08 -14.81
N TRP A 307 4.41 12.09 -13.48
CA TRP A 307 4.56 10.87 -12.69
C TRP A 307 3.31 9.99 -12.74
N THR A 308 2.11 10.58 -12.79
CA THR A 308 0.86 9.83 -13.03
C THR A 308 0.97 8.97 -14.30
N ALA A 309 1.49 9.54 -15.38
CA ALA A 309 1.66 8.81 -16.64
C ALA A 309 2.67 7.67 -16.53
N LYS A 310 3.76 7.85 -15.75
CA LYS A 310 4.73 6.77 -15.51
C LYS A 310 4.13 5.62 -14.70
N VAL A 311 3.42 5.93 -13.62
CA VAL A 311 2.77 4.90 -12.78
C VAL A 311 1.67 4.18 -13.58
N ALA A 312 0.93 4.89 -14.43
CA ALA A 312 -0.04 4.29 -15.33
C ALA A 312 0.62 3.34 -16.35
N ALA A 313 1.69 3.79 -17.02
CA ALA A 313 2.44 2.95 -17.96
C ALA A 313 3.03 1.70 -17.28
N TYR A 314 3.48 1.82 -16.02
CA TYR A 314 3.91 0.68 -15.23
C TYR A 314 2.78 -0.32 -14.97
N ALA A 315 1.62 0.18 -14.50
CA ALA A 315 0.46 -0.67 -14.21
C ALA A 315 -0.01 -1.39 -15.49
N GLU A 316 -0.06 -0.70 -16.62
CA GLU A 316 -0.43 -1.30 -17.91
C GLU A 316 0.56 -2.39 -18.36
N PHE A 317 1.86 -2.10 -18.31
CA PHE A 317 2.91 -3.07 -18.59
C PHE A 317 2.78 -4.34 -17.73
N LYS A 318 2.60 -4.16 -16.42
CA LYS A 318 2.54 -5.27 -15.45
C LYS A 318 1.23 -6.05 -15.56
N ALA A 319 0.11 -5.39 -15.84
CA ALA A 319 -1.17 -6.06 -16.12
C ALA A 319 -1.01 -7.04 -17.28
N GLU A 320 -0.41 -6.60 -18.39
CA GLU A 320 -0.21 -7.41 -19.58
C GLU A 320 0.82 -8.54 -19.34
N ALA A 321 1.90 -8.24 -18.64
CA ALA A 321 2.89 -9.23 -18.22
C ALA A 321 2.28 -10.40 -17.42
N PHE A 322 1.46 -10.10 -16.42
CA PHE A 322 0.82 -11.13 -15.60
C PHE A 322 -0.33 -11.82 -16.33
N ARG A 323 -0.95 -11.16 -17.32
CA ARG A 323 -1.88 -11.81 -18.27
C ARG A 323 -1.17 -12.87 -19.12
N ALA A 324 0.08 -12.62 -19.53
CA ALA A 324 0.89 -13.61 -20.23
C ALA A 324 1.24 -14.80 -19.34
N HIS A 325 1.61 -14.56 -18.07
CA HIS A 325 1.80 -15.62 -17.07
C HIS A 325 0.54 -16.46 -16.86
N ALA A 326 -0.64 -15.83 -16.78
CA ALA A 326 -1.90 -16.53 -16.62
C ALA A 326 -2.20 -17.45 -17.81
N ASN A 327 -2.06 -16.94 -19.04
CA ASN A 327 -2.33 -17.70 -20.26
C ASN A 327 -1.35 -18.87 -20.45
N ILE A 328 -0.05 -18.68 -20.20
CA ILE A 328 0.90 -19.77 -20.37
C ILE A 328 0.74 -20.87 -19.30
N ALA A 329 0.39 -20.49 -18.07
CA ALA A 329 0.07 -21.44 -17.02
C ALA A 329 -1.25 -22.19 -17.33
N ASN A 330 -2.26 -21.51 -17.87
CA ASN A 330 -3.48 -22.15 -18.36
C ASN A 330 -3.16 -23.14 -19.49
N GLY A 331 -2.30 -22.77 -20.45
CA GLY A 331 -1.87 -23.68 -21.52
C GLY A 331 -1.18 -24.94 -20.98
N LYS A 332 -0.35 -24.81 -19.94
CA LYS A 332 0.22 -25.98 -19.24
C LYS A 332 -0.84 -26.84 -18.57
N GLN A 333 -1.86 -26.23 -17.95
CA GLN A 333 -2.98 -26.95 -17.34
C GLN A 333 -3.77 -27.72 -18.40
N ARG A 334 -4.16 -27.06 -19.50
CA ARG A 334 -4.91 -27.67 -20.61
C ARG A 334 -4.16 -28.83 -21.24
N LEU A 335 -2.83 -28.74 -21.33
CA LEU A 335 -2.02 -29.86 -21.79
C LEU A 335 -2.07 -31.04 -20.81
N ALA A 336 -2.05 -30.79 -19.51
CA ALA A 336 -2.19 -31.83 -18.49
C ALA A 336 -3.59 -32.48 -18.49
N ASP A 337 -4.63 -31.71 -18.86
CA ASP A 337 -6.01 -32.18 -19.00
C ASP A 337 -6.29 -32.85 -20.36
N GLU A 338 -5.24 -33.18 -21.13
CA GLU A 338 -5.31 -33.76 -22.50
C GLU A 338 -6.02 -32.89 -23.55
N ALA A 339 -6.33 -31.62 -23.22
CA ALA A 339 -6.91 -30.62 -24.10
C ALA A 339 -5.80 -29.89 -24.90
N ALA A 340 -5.05 -30.64 -25.72
CA ALA A 340 -3.87 -30.10 -26.40
C ALA A 340 -4.16 -28.96 -27.41
N GLY A 341 -5.33 -28.96 -28.05
CA GLY A 341 -5.76 -27.86 -28.94
C GLY A 341 -5.95 -26.54 -28.19
N ASP A 342 -6.57 -26.61 -27.01
CA ASP A 342 -6.72 -25.48 -26.09
C ASP A 342 -5.36 -25.02 -25.57
N ALA A 343 -4.48 -25.97 -25.23
CA ALA A 343 -3.13 -25.68 -24.77
C ALA A 343 -2.33 -24.87 -25.80
N VAL A 344 -2.38 -25.26 -27.08
CA VAL A 344 -1.73 -24.53 -28.17
C VAL A 344 -2.32 -23.14 -28.31
N ARG A 345 -3.66 -23.00 -28.31
CA ARG A 345 -4.33 -21.71 -28.42
C ARG A 345 -3.95 -20.76 -27.27
N SER A 346 -3.91 -21.24 -26.02
CA SER A 346 -3.44 -20.46 -24.86
C SER A 346 -1.96 -20.08 -24.95
N ALA A 347 -1.12 -20.96 -25.51
CA ALA A 347 0.30 -20.68 -25.69
C ALA A 347 0.56 -19.59 -26.75
N GLU A 348 -0.21 -19.61 -27.85
CA GLU A 348 -0.18 -18.56 -28.88
C GLU A 348 -0.59 -17.20 -28.33
N GLU A 349 -1.70 -17.17 -27.57
CA GLU A 349 -2.13 -15.95 -26.86
C GLU A 349 -1.01 -15.46 -25.94
N ALA A 350 -0.48 -16.31 -25.06
CA ALA A 350 0.60 -15.92 -24.15
C ALA A 350 1.82 -15.31 -24.86
N LYS A 351 2.21 -15.82 -26.04
CA LYS A 351 3.29 -15.22 -26.86
C LYS A 351 2.91 -13.81 -27.35
N GLY A 352 1.70 -13.65 -27.87
CA GLY A 352 1.18 -12.35 -28.33
C GLY A 352 1.14 -11.31 -27.20
N VAL A 353 0.58 -11.71 -26.05
CA VAL A 353 0.50 -10.88 -24.83
C VAL A 353 1.89 -10.53 -24.30
N ALA A 354 2.83 -11.46 -24.24
CA ALA A 354 4.19 -11.18 -23.78
C ALA A 354 4.93 -10.19 -24.71
N ALA A 355 4.68 -10.26 -26.02
CA ALA A 355 5.22 -9.31 -26.98
C ALA A 355 4.58 -7.91 -26.81
N ALA A 356 3.29 -7.82 -26.50
CA ALA A 356 2.62 -6.57 -26.16
C ALA A 356 3.17 -5.96 -24.87
N ALA A 357 3.33 -6.78 -23.82
CA ALA A 357 3.94 -6.36 -22.55
C ALA A 357 5.35 -5.77 -22.76
N ALA A 358 6.19 -6.39 -23.60
CA ALA A 358 7.52 -5.85 -23.90
C ALA A 358 7.45 -4.45 -24.55
N LYS A 359 6.48 -4.20 -25.44
CA LYS A 359 6.27 -2.87 -26.04
C LYS A 359 5.83 -1.85 -24.98
N LEU A 360 4.90 -2.22 -24.12
CA LEU A 360 4.44 -1.39 -23.00
C LEU A 360 5.57 -1.07 -22.02
N GLY A 361 6.47 -2.01 -21.76
CA GLY A 361 7.68 -1.78 -20.97
C GLY A 361 8.56 -0.67 -21.55
N THR A 362 8.69 -0.57 -22.88
CA THR A 362 9.42 0.54 -23.50
C THR A 362 8.69 1.89 -23.37
N VAL A 363 7.36 1.88 -23.24
CA VAL A 363 6.57 3.09 -22.95
C VAL A 363 6.80 3.52 -21.50
N TYR A 364 6.80 2.57 -20.58
CA TYR A 364 7.12 2.80 -19.16
C TYR A 364 8.50 3.43 -18.98
N ASP A 365 9.54 2.90 -19.61
CA ASP A 365 10.90 3.46 -19.53
C ASP A 365 10.98 4.92 -19.99
N LYS A 366 10.18 5.27 -21.02
CA LYS A 366 10.14 6.63 -21.58
C LYS A 366 9.28 7.58 -20.76
N ALA A 367 8.41 7.06 -19.91
CA ALA A 367 7.52 7.86 -19.09
C ALA A 367 8.26 8.43 -17.87
N GLY A 368 7.91 9.66 -17.45
CA GLY A 368 8.39 10.26 -16.20
C GLY A 368 9.71 11.06 -16.25
N GLY A 369 10.22 11.41 -17.43
CA GLY A 369 11.34 12.36 -17.58
C GLY A 369 12.73 11.78 -17.32
N VAL A 370 13.73 12.66 -17.11
CA VAL A 370 15.19 12.40 -17.15
C VAL A 370 15.71 11.43 -16.05
N LEU A 371 14.88 11.04 -15.08
CA LEU A 371 15.29 10.29 -13.89
C LEU A 371 14.96 8.78 -13.92
N SER A 372 14.29 8.28 -14.97
CA SER A 372 14.02 6.85 -15.15
C SER A 372 15.27 6.15 -15.69
N ASP A 373 15.69 5.04 -15.09
CA ASP A 373 16.83 4.28 -15.62
C ASP A 373 16.40 3.62 -16.95
N PRO A 374 17.06 3.90 -18.08
CA PRO A 374 16.72 3.26 -19.33
C PRO A 374 16.90 1.73 -19.17
N LYS A 375 15.86 0.95 -19.49
CA LYS A 375 15.82 -0.53 -19.46
C LYS A 375 15.44 -1.16 -18.12
N GLU A 376 14.80 -0.45 -17.20
CA GLU A 376 14.21 -1.05 -15.99
C GLU A 376 13.36 -2.29 -16.33
N HIS A 377 12.51 -2.22 -17.37
CA HIS A 377 11.65 -3.35 -17.77
C HIS A 377 12.38 -4.50 -18.48
N GLU A 378 13.61 -4.32 -18.98
CA GLU A 378 14.24 -5.25 -19.93
C GLU A 378 14.51 -6.61 -19.31
N PHE A 379 15.00 -6.65 -18.07
CA PHE A 379 15.26 -7.89 -17.34
C PHE A 379 13.98 -8.71 -17.13
N PHE A 380 12.90 -8.05 -16.67
CA PHE A 380 11.61 -8.70 -16.48
C PHE A 380 11.06 -9.24 -17.80
N SER A 381 11.11 -8.41 -18.84
CA SER A 381 10.55 -8.75 -20.15
C SER A 381 11.33 -9.89 -20.81
N ALA A 382 12.66 -9.92 -20.65
CA ALA A 382 13.49 -11.03 -21.12
C ALA A 382 13.14 -12.33 -20.39
N HIS A 383 13.00 -12.28 -19.07
CA HIS A 383 12.61 -13.44 -18.28
C HIS A 383 11.21 -13.96 -18.64
N LEU A 384 10.21 -13.06 -18.71
CA LEU A 384 8.85 -13.41 -19.14
C LEU A 384 8.87 -14.07 -20.51
N ARG A 385 9.58 -13.49 -21.48
CA ARG A 385 9.71 -14.03 -22.84
C ARG A 385 10.33 -15.42 -22.83
N ALA A 386 11.40 -15.64 -22.07
CA ALA A 386 12.04 -16.95 -21.96
C ALA A 386 11.08 -17.99 -21.36
N THR A 387 10.41 -17.65 -20.27
CA THR A 387 9.44 -18.53 -19.59
C THR A 387 8.26 -18.90 -20.49
N VAL A 388 7.71 -17.92 -21.22
CA VAL A 388 6.62 -18.15 -22.17
C VAL A 388 7.08 -18.99 -23.35
N GLN A 389 8.23 -18.65 -23.95
CA GLN A 389 8.77 -19.37 -25.10
C GLN A 389 9.07 -20.83 -24.77
N HIS A 390 9.80 -21.09 -23.68
CA HIS A 390 10.13 -22.45 -23.25
C HIS A 390 8.89 -23.32 -23.04
N SER A 391 7.89 -22.75 -22.36
CA SER A 391 6.63 -23.45 -22.07
C SER A 391 5.81 -23.71 -23.33
N ALA A 392 5.74 -22.73 -24.23
CA ALA A 392 5.02 -22.87 -25.48
C ALA A 392 5.68 -23.88 -26.42
N ASP A 393 7.01 -23.90 -26.49
CA ASP A 393 7.74 -24.88 -27.30
C ASP A 393 7.52 -26.30 -26.77
N LYS A 394 7.41 -26.47 -25.43
CA LYS A 394 7.00 -27.74 -24.85
C LYS A 394 5.59 -28.14 -25.27
N ILE A 395 4.62 -27.22 -25.18
CA ILE A 395 3.23 -27.48 -25.58
C ILE A 395 3.15 -27.86 -27.07
N LEU A 396 3.81 -27.10 -27.94
CA LEU A 396 3.84 -27.35 -29.38
C LEU A 396 4.48 -28.70 -29.71
N ARG A 397 5.62 -29.03 -29.09
CA ARG A 397 6.27 -30.34 -29.27
C ARG A 397 5.36 -31.49 -28.83
N MET A 398 4.70 -31.37 -27.68
CA MET A 398 3.79 -32.43 -27.19
C MET A 398 2.59 -32.59 -28.11
N ASN A 399 2.02 -31.49 -28.60
CA ASN A 399 0.93 -31.57 -29.56
C ASN A 399 1.39 -32.19 -30.90
N SER A 400 2.58 -31.83 -31.42
CA SER A 400 3.08 -32.36 -32.69
C SER A 400 3.56 -33.81 -32.65
N MET A 401 3.89 -34.33 -31.46
CA MET A 401 4.43 -35.69 -31.29
C MET A 401 3.41 -36.68 -30.74
N ILE A 402 2.43 -36.22 -29.96
CA ILE A 402 1.54 -37.10 -29.20
C ILE A 402 0.07 -36.87 -29.58
N HIS A 403 -0.42 -35.63 -29.46
CA HIS A 403 -1.86 -35.38 -29.48
C HIS A 403 -2.46 -35.07 -30.86
N TYR A 404 -1.67 -34.46 -31.76
CA TYR A 404 -2.06 -34.07 -33.12
C TYR A 404 -3.39 -33.30 -33.19
N LYS A 405 -3.66 -32.43 -32.22
CA LYS A 405 -4.89 -31.63 -32.17
C LYS A 405 -4.69 -30.31 -32.91
N ALA A 406 -5.69 -29.92 -33.69
CA ALA A 406 -5.74 -28.55 -34.23
C ALA A 406 -5.88 -27.56 -33.07
N PRO A 407 -5.28 -26.34 -33.18
CA PRO A 407 -5.53 -25.28 -32.21
C PRO A 407 -7.02 -24.96 -32.13
N SER A 408 -7.53 -24.77 -30.91
CA SER A 408 -8.93 -24.38 -30.71
C SER A 408 -9.19 -22.99 -31.30
N PRO A 409 -10.37 -22.76 -31.92
CA PRO A 409 -10.71 -21.45 -32.49
C PRO A 409 -10.88 -20.38 -31.39
N ASP A 410 -11.46 -20.78 -30.27
CA ASP A 410 -11.74 -19.90 -29.14
C ASP A 410 -10.63 -19.94 -28.10
N LEU A 411 -10.37 -18.79 -27.47
CA LEU A 411 -9.40 -18.73 -26.37
C LEU A 411 -9.98 -19.44 -25.14
N PRO A 412 -9.28 -20.44 -24.56
CA PRO A 412 -9.76 -21.13 -23.38
C PRO A 412 -9.90 -20.17 -22.19
N ALA A 413 -11.00 -20.31 -21.45
CA ALA A 413 -11.22 -19.51 -20.24
C ALA A 413 -10.11 -19.75 -19.21
N LEU A 414 -9.66 -18.64 -18.59
CA LEU A 414 -8.79 -18.68 -17.43
C LEU A 414 -9.59 -19.14 -16.20
N PRO A 415 -8.95 -19.84 -15.24
CA PRO A 415 -9.58 -20.16 -13.97
C PRO A 415 -9.97 -18.89 -13.20
N ASP A 416 -10.89 -19.03 -12.24
CA ASP A 416 -11.29 -17.92 -11.38
C ASP A 416 -10.10 -17.32 -10.64
N PRO A 417 -10.04 -15.99 -10.47
CA PRO A 417 -8.91 -15.31 -9.85
C PRO A 417 -8.79 -15.66 -8.37
N THR A 418 -7.57 -15.98 -7.90
CA THR A 418 -7.29 -16.25 -6.48
C THR A 418 -6.42 -15.15 -5.89
N ARG A 419 -6.97 -14.42 -4.91
CA ARG A 419 -6.24 -13.38 -4.19
C ARG A 419 -5.56 -13.93 -2.93
N LEU A 420 -4.26 -13.69 -2.81
CA LEU A 420 -3.46 -14.08 -1.64
C LEU A 420 -3.02 -12.86 -0.83
N ALA A 421 -2.70 -11.76 -1.51
CA ALA A 421 -2.36 -10.49 -0.90
C ALA A 421 -3.60 -9.73 -0.41
N GLN A 422 -3.57 -9.30 0.85
CA GLN A 422 -4.56 -8.41 1.44
C GLN A 422 -3.86 -7.26 2.15
N PRO A 423 -4.45 -6.06 2.21
CA PRO A 423 -3.91 -4.96 3.02
C PRO A 423 -3.68 -5.43 4.46
N LEU A 424 -2.55 -5.05 5.06
CA LEU A 424 -2.35 -5.26 6.48
C LEU A 424 -2.97 -4.07 7.23
N PRO A 425 -4.03 -4.25 8.04
CA PRO A 425 -4.66 -3.13 8.72
C PRO A 425 -3.65 -2.30 9.51
N TYR A 426 -3.71 -0.98 9.33
CA TYR A 426 -2.88 -0.04 10.08
C TYR A 426 -3.75 0.68 11.11
N ALA A 427 -3.31 0.68 12.35
CA ALA A 427 -3.92 1.45 13.43
C ALA A 427 -3.02 2.63 13.75
N LEU A 428 -3.60 3.81 13.91
CA LEU A 428 -2.87 4.97 14.43
C LEU A 428 -2.34 4.68 15.84
N PRO A 429 -1.15 5.17 16.18
CA PRO A 429 -0.59 4.99 17.52
C PRO A 429 -1.48 5.69 18.56
N PRO A 430 -1.48 5.24 19.83
CA PRO A 430 -2.18 5.94 20.89
C PRO A 430 -1.63 7.36 21.06
N LEU A 431 -2.45 8.27 21.59
CA LEU A 431 -2.02 9.64 21.89
C LEU A 431 -0.86 9.64 22.89
N SER A 432 0.06 10.58 22.71
CA SER A 432 1.06 10.87 23.73
C SER A 432 0.45 11.64 24.91
N GLU A 433 1.07 11.53 26.09
CA GLU A 433 0.65 12.28 27.29
C GLU A 433 0.57 13.79 27.06
N LEU A 434 1.48 14.36 26.26
CA LEU A 434 1.43 15.79 25.90
C LEU A 434 0.25 16.12 24.99
N ALA A 435 -0.11 15.23 24.04
CA ALA A 435 -1.30 15.40 23.22
C ALA A 435 -2.58 15.32 24.05
N ILE A 436 -2.66 14.36 24.99
CA ILE A 436 -3.78 14.24 25.94
C ILE A 436 -3.91 15.51 26.78
N SER A 437 -2.79 16.03 27.29
CA SER A 437 -2.76 17.25 28.10
C SER A 437 -3.24 18.47 27.30
N LEU A 438 -2.80 18.61 26.04
CA LEU A 438 -3.21 19.70 25.15
C LEU A 438 -4.72 19.66 24.84
N VAL A 439 -5.25 18.46 24.56
CA VAL A 439 -6.67 18.27 24.27
C VAL A 439 -7.52 18.55 25.52
N SER A 440 -7.04 18.13 26.69
CA SER A 440 -7.75 18.32 27.96
C SER A 440 -7.79 19.79 28.40
N SER A 441 -6.69 20.54 28.26
CA SER A 441 -6.66 21.97 28.62
C SER A 441 -7.54 22.84 27.72
N SER A 442 -7.79 22.40 26.49
CA SER A 442 -8.69 23.08 25.56
C SER A 442 -10.17 22.92 25.92
N SER A 443 -10.52 21.98 26.80
CA SER A 443 -11.90 21.70 27.22
C SER A 443 -12.33 22.39 28.52
N SER A 444 -11.38 22.85 29.35
CA SER A 444 -11.67 23.41 30.68
C SER A 444 -11.88 24.94 30.71
N ASN A 445 -11.60 25.66 29.62
CA ASN A 445 -11.66 27.13 29.60
C ASN A 445 -13.07 27.73 29.38
N ASP A 446 -14.11 26.91 29.22
CA ASP A 446 -15.47 27.39 28.89
C ASP A 446 -16.47 27.36 30.08
N ASP A 447 -16.07 26.90 31.28
CA ASP A 447 -17.00 26.81 32.44
C ASP A 447 -17.08 28.09 33.30
N GLU A 448 -16.32 29.14 32.97
CA GLU A 448 -16.39 30.44 33.66
C GLU A 448 -17.22 31.50 32.91
N GLY A 449 -17.93 31.13 31.84
CA GLY A 449 -18.59 32.09 30.93
C GLY A 449 -20.12 32.18 30.94
N GLN A 450 -20.84 31.28 31.61
CA GLN A 450 -22.31 31.37 31.72
C GLN A 450 -22.72 31.82 33.12
N GLY A 451 -22.60 33.13 33.34
CA GLY A 451 -23.24 33.80 34.46
C GLY A 451 -24.74 33.58 34.42
N ILE A 452 -25.22 32.87 35.44
CA ILE A 452 -26.63 32.76 35.81
C ILE A 452 -27.16 34.18 36.06
N HIS A 453 -27.88 34.76 35.09
CA HIS A 453 -28.83 35.82 35.39
C HIS A 453 -30.14 35.17 35.82
N SER A 454 -30.25 34.92 37.13
CA SER A 454 -31.51 34.68 37.80
C SER A 454 -32.19 36.02 38.04
N ASP A 455 -33.30 36.28 37.37
CA ASP A 455 -34.33 37.19 37.88
C ASP A 455 -35.69 36.52 37.74
N ALA A 456 -36.30 36.29 38.90
CA ALA A 456 -37.64 35.79 39.08
C ALA A 456 -38.53 36.93 39.59
N ALA A 457 -39.63 37.21 38.89
CA ALA A 457 -40.97 37.45 39.46
C ALA A 457 -41.95 37.86 38.32
N THR A 458 -42.97 37.08 37.95
CA THR A 458 -44.28 36.78 38.57
C THR A 458 -45.43 37.51 37.85
N THR A 459 -46.48 36.73 37.54
CA THR A 459 -47.91 37.05 37.31
C THR A 459 -48.45 37.08 35.88
N GLY A 460 -49.48 36.25 35.65
CA GLY A 460 -50.44 36.37 34.56
C GLY A 460 -51.01 35.03 34.07
N ALA A 461 -52.17 34.62 34.62
CA ALA A 461 -53.04 33.55 34.11
C ALA A 461 -53.49 33.84 32.65
N GLU A 462 -54.01 32.92 31.81
CA GLU A 462 -55.20 32.07 31.98
C GLU A 462 -55.43 31.23 30.67
N GLN A 463 -55.97 30.00 30.80
CA GLN A 463 -56.87 29.25 29.87
C GLN A 463 -56.47 28.96 28.38
N ALA A 464 -56.79 27.85 27.70
CA ALA A 464 -57.67 26.69 27.89
C ALA A 464 -57.38 25.57 26.84
N THR A 465 -57.63 24.29 27.20
CA THR A 465 -58.31 23.17 26.47
C THR A 465 -57.99 22.84 24.99
N THR A 466 -57.91 21.61 24.43
CA THR A 466 -58.65 20.31 24.56
C THR A 466 -57.95 19.17 23.75
N GLY A 467 -58.11 17.89 24.18
CA GLY A 467 -58.37 16.60 23.44
C GLY A 467 -57.59 16.21 22.16
N ALA A 468 -57.41 14.94 21.75
CA ALA A 468 -57.98 13.61 22.04
C ALA A 468 -57.01 12.54 21.46
N GLU A 469 -56.68 11.42 22.13
CA GLU A 469 -57.26 10.04 22.10
C GLU A 469 -57.27 9.25 20.76
N GLY A 470 -56.93 7.94 20.87
CA GLY A 470 -57.13 6.86 19.88
C GLY A 470 -55.84 6.06 19.57
N GLU A 471 -55.38 5.06 20.33
CA GLU A 471 -55.85 3.67 20.57
C GLU A 471 -55.90 2.70 19.38
N GLY A 472 -55.28 1.52 19.60
CA GLY A 472 -55.61 0.19 19.01
C GLY A 472 -54.78 -0.25 17.80
N GLY A 473 -54.18 -1.44 17.72
CA GLY A 473 -54.18 -2.64 18.58
C GLY A 473 -53.93 -3.93 17.75
N GLY A 474 -53.26 -4.92 18.35
CA GLY A 474 -53.25 -6.36 18.00
C GLY A 474 -52.43 -6.79 16.76
N GLY A 475 -51.68 -7.88 16.70
CA GLY A 475 -51.54 -9.18 17.41
C GLY A 475 -50.92 -10.13 16.34
N GLY A 476 -50.26 -11.26 16.55
CA GLY A 476 -49.97 -12.16 17.66
C GLY A 476 -49.54 -13.52 17.04
N GLY A 477 -48.70 -14.30 17.75
CA GLY A 477 -48.45 -15.75 17.60
C GLY A 477 -47.67 -16.20 16.35
N ASP A 478 -46.91 -17.31 16.32
CA ASP A 478 -46.55 -18.37 17.27
C ASP A 478 -45.49 -19.25 16.58
N GLY A 479 -44.69 -20.03 17.33
CA GLY A 479 -44.06 -21.25 16.78
C GLY A 479 -42.56 -21.50 17.08
N LYS A 480 -42.29 -22.33 18.08
CA LYS A 480 -41.10 -23.18 18.30
C LYS A 480 -41.59 -24.66 18.20
N PRO A 481 -40.79 -25.75 18.40
CA PRO A 481 -39.36 -26.05 18.21
C PRO A 481 -39.09 -27.41 17.48
N ALA A 482 -37.82 -27.76 17.18
CA ALA A 482 -37.21 -29.12 17.15
C ALA A 482 -35.70 -28.95 16.81
N GLU A 483 -34.71 -29.26 17.66
CA GLU A 483 -34.11 -30.56 18.04
C GLU A 483 -33.46 -31.38 16.90
N ASP A 484 -32.11 -31.46 16.96
CA ASP A 484 -31.18 -32.56 16.61
C ASP A 484 -29.78 -31.90 16.43
N GLY A 485 -28.67 -32.28 17.05
CA GLY A 485 -28.26 -33.56 17.62
C GLY A 485 -27.11 -34.16 16.80
N ALA A 486 -25.87 -33.65 16.91
CA ALA A 486 -24.67 -34.41 16.52
C ALA A 486 -23.36 -33.82 17.07
N SER A 487 -22.74 -34.57 17.97
CA SER A 487 -21.40 -34.45 18.51
C SER A 487 -20.31 -34.78 17.47
N GLY A 488 -19.18 -34.06 17.50
CA GLY A 488 -17.95 -34.47 16.80
C GLY A 488 -16.72 -33.73 17.33
N LYS A 489 -15.90 -34.44 18.13
CA LYS A 489 -14.53 -34.05 18.51
C LYS A 489 -13.66 -33.78 17.28
N PRO A 490 -12.68 -32.87 17.34
CA PRO A 490 -11.47 -33.00 16.53
C PRO A 490 -10.35 -33.66 17.35
N GLU A 491 -9.97 -34.86 16.91
CA GLU A 491 -8.70 -35.50 17.25
C GLU A 491 -7.52 -34.70 16.68
N SER A 492 -6.54 -34.45 17.54
CA SER A 492 -5.17 -34.08 17.14
C SER A 492 -4.35 -35.32 16.82
N PRO A 493 -3.59 -35.34 15.71
CA PRO A 493 -2.26 -35.97 15.75
C PRO A 493 -1.22 -35.18 14.88
N PRO A 494 0.03 -35.63 14.71
CA PRO A 494 1.13 -35.34 15.63
C PRO A 494 2.29 -34.58 14.98
N LYS A 495 3.18 -34.07 15.85
CA LYS A 495 4.51 -33.53 15.52
C LYS A 495 5.37 -34.57 14.80
N GLY A 496 5.99 -34.21 13.67
CA GLY A 496 6.93 -35.10 13.00
C GLY A 496 7.62 -34.55 11.75
N LYS A 497 8.78 -33.91 11.97
CA LYS A 497 9.99 -33.94 11.12
C LYS A 497 9.87 -33.44 9.67
N SER A 498 10.17 -32.15 9.52
CA SER A 498 10.67 -31.52 8.29
C SER A 498 11.93 -32.25 7.81
N CYS A 499 11.86 -32.86 6.62
CA CYS A 499 13.01 -33.41 5.92
C CYS A 499 13.48 -32.37 4.90
N CYS A 500 14.64 -31.76 5.18
CA CYS A 500 15.43 -31.02 4.20
C CYS A 500 15.86 -31.95 3.07
N CYS A 501 15.62 -31.55 1.82
CA CYS A 501 16.45 -31.94 0.69
C CYS A 501 16.93 -30.66 0.00
N VAL A 502 18.11 -30.23 0.42
CA VAL A 502 19.01 -29.33 -0.30
C VAL A 502 19.82 -30.22 -1.24
N VAL A 503 19.75 -30.01 -2.56
CA VAL A 503 20.74 -30.55 -3.48
C VAL A 503 21.02 -29.54 -4.59
N GLN A 504 22.22 -28.98 -4.46
CA GLN A 504 23.20 -28.45 -5.43
C GLN A 504 22.74 -27.71 -6.68
#